data_AF-A0AA37LS88-F1
#
_entry.id   AF-A0AA37LS88-F1
#
_cell.length_a   1.000
_cell.length_b   1.000
_cell.length_c   1.000
_cell.angle_alpha   90.00
_cell.angle_beta   90.00
_cell.angle_gamma   90.00
#
_symmetry.space_group_name_H-M   'P 1'
#
loop_
_entity.id
_entity.type
_entity.pdbx_description
1 polymer ?
#
loop_
_entity_poly.entity_id
_entity_poly.type
_entity_poly.pdbx_seq_one_letter_code
_entity_poly.pdbx_strand_id
1 'polypeptide(L)'
;MSTKLALCAIFKQINEVVKELKVTRWEEDVDIRKSRARIIGCTTTGLTKYCSLTAAIQPSVMMIEEAAETREANIVATLFPSLQQMILVGDPITCSSHLTPMFWS
;
A
#
# COMPACT_ATOMS: atom_id res chain seq x y z
N MET A 1 -25.47 5.30 28.90
CA MET A 1 -24.14 5.80 29.32
C MET A 1 -23.01 4.76 29.26
N SER A 2 -23.29 3.44 29.27
CA SER A 2 -22.26 2.38 29.35
C SER A 2 -21.50 2.07 28.05
N THR A 3 -22.14 2.21 26.88
CA THR A 3 -21.57 1.80 25.58
C THR A 3 -20.46 2.71 25.07
N LYS A 4 -20.53 4.02 25.35
CA LYS A 4 -19.53 5.00 24.92
C LYS A 4 -18.19 4.82 25.63
N LEU A 5 -18.22 4.45 26.92
CA LEU A 5 -17.03 4.14 27.69
C LEU A 5 -16.37 2.84 27.23
N ALA A 6 -17.17 1.80 26.98
CA ALA A 6 -16.67 0.51 26.47
C ALA A 6 -16.01 0.68 25.09
N LEU A 7 -16.62 1.45 24.19
CA LEU A 7 -16.05 1.75 22.88
C LEU A 7 -14.71 2.49 22.99
N CYS A 8 -14.63 3.52 23.84
CA CYS A 8 -13.38 4.24 24.10
C CYS A 8 -12.29 3.32 24.67
N ALA A 9 -12.64 2.41 25.58
CA ALA A 9 -11.68 1.46 26.16
C ALA A 9 -11.13 0.51 25.10
N ILE A 10 -11.99 -0.04 24.24
CA ILE A 10 -11.61 -0.89 23.11
C ILE A 10 -10.74 -0.12 22.12
N PHE A 11 -11.13 1.12 21.76
CA PHE A 11 -10.37 1.96 20.84
C PHE A 11 -8.98 2.30 21.38
N LYS A 12 -8.87 2.50 22.70
CA LYS A 12 -7.60 2.78 23.38
C LYS A 12 -6.69 1.55 23.40
N GLN A 13 -7.25 0.36 23.64
CA GLN A 13 -6.50 -0.90 23.58
C GLN A 13 -6.02 -1.21 22.16
N ILE A 14 -6.87 -1.02 21.14
CA ILE A 14 -6.47 -1.15 19.73
C ILE A 14 -5.34 -0.16 19.41
N ASN A 15 -5.45 1.09 19.83
CA ASN A 15 -4.41 2.08 19.58
C ASN A 15 -3.07 1.77 20.26
N GLU A 16 -3.07 1.19 21.46
CA GLU A 16 -1.82 0.77 22.12
C GLU A 16 -1.20 -0.45 21.46
N VAL A 17 -1.99 -1.46 21.08
CA VAL A 17 -1.49 -2.60 20.31
C VAL A 17 -0.95 -2.14 18.94
N VAL A 18 -1.62 -1.19 18.29
CA VAL A 18 -1.15 -0.56 17.04
C VAL A 18 0.14 0.23 17.27
N LYS A 19 0.34 0.85 18.44
CA LYS A 19 1.61 1.52 18.78
C LYS A 19 2.73 0.53 19.05
N GLU A 20 2.48 -0.56 19.77
CA GLU A 20 3.49 -1.59 20.01
C GLU A 20 3.92 -2.27 18.70
N LEU A 21 2.97 -2.54 17.79
CA LEU A 21 3.27 -2.99 16.43
C LEU A 21 4.06 -1.97 15.60
N LYS A 22 3.98 -0.66 15.91
CA LYS A 22 4.86 0.34 15.31
C LYS A 22 6.28 0.22 15.85
N VAL A 23 6.47 -0.04 17.15
CA VAL A 23 7.80 -0.07 17.80
C VAL A 23 8.66 -1.22 17.29
N THR A 24 8.13 -2.44 17.17
CA THR A 24 8.89 -3.60 16.62
C THR A 24 9.28 -3.39 15.15
N ARG A 25 8.55 -2.54 14.43
CA ARG A 25 8.80 -2.22 13.01
C ARG A 25 10.02 -1.35 12.77
N TRP A 26 10.40 -0.54 13.77
CA TRP A 26 11.52 0.39 13.64
C TRP A 26 12.87 -0.34 13.48
N GLU A 27 12.97 -1.58 13.94
CA GLU A 27 14.20 -2.38 13.80
C GLU A 27 14.41 -2.85 12.36
N GLU A 28 13.34 -3.29 11.67
CA GLU A 28 13.36 -3.64 10.24
C GLU A 28 13.59 -2.40 9.36
N ASP A 29 12.96 -1.26 9.72
CA ASP A 29 13.06 0.02 9.02
C ASP A 29 14.50 0.56 9.00
N VAL A 30 15.21 0.43 10.12
CA VAL A 30 16.61 0.87 10.27
C VAL A 30 17.53 0.05 9.36
N ASP A 31 17.25 -1.23 9.18
CA ASP A 31 18.12 -2.11 8.39
C ASP A 31 18.00 -1.83 6.89
N ILE A 32 16.79 -1.56 6.38
CA ILE A 32 16.59 -1.17 4.99
C ILE A 32 17.24 0.18 4.68
N ARG A 33 17.15 1.16 5.59
CA ARG A 33 17.83 2.47 5.40
C ARG A 33 19.35 2.37 5.50
N LYS A 34 19.86 1.41 6.27
CA LYS A 34 21.30 1.07 6.33
C LYS A 34 21.74 0.27 5.10
N SER A 35 20.83 -0.49 4.50
CA SER A 35 21.10 -1.20 3.26
C SER A 35 21.39 -0.18 2.16
N ARG A 36 22.46 -0.38 1.40
CA ARG A 36 22.76 0.42 0.19
C ARG A 36 21.89 -0.03 -1.00
N ALA A 37 20.72 -0.61 -0.73
CA ALA A 37 19.82 -1.11 -1.75
C ALA A 37 19.28 0.06 -2.59
N ARG A 38 19.47 -0.03 -3.90
CA ARG A 38 18.97 0.98 -4.85
C ARG A 38 17.54 0.70 -5.30
N ILE A 39 17.09 -0.54 -5.14
CA ILE A 39 15.78 -1.03 -5.59
C ILE A 39 15.19 -1.84 -4.43
N ILE A 40 13.93 -1.58 -4.12
CA ILE A 40 13.17 -2.30 -3.10
C ILE A 40 11.91 -2.82 -3.77
N GLY A 41 11.73 -4.13 -3.77
CA GLY A 41 10.52 -4.78 -4.28
C GLY A 41 9.57 -5.13 -3.14
N CYS A 42 8.28 -4.85 -3.32
CA CYS A 42 7.23 -5.32 -2.43
C CYS A 42 5.94 -5.54 -3.21
N THR A 43 5.03 -6.36 -2.68
CA THR A 43 3.67 -6.50 -3.23
C THR A 43 2.86 -5.25 -2.91
N THR A 44 1.76 -5.02 -3.62
CA THR A 44 0.84 -3.89 -3.35
C THR A 44 0.31 -3.89 -1.92
N THR A 45 0.04 -5.08 -1.35
CA THR A 45 -0.33 -5.23 0.08
C THR A 45 0.83 -4.89 1.01
N GLY A 46 2.06 -5.28 0.67
CA GLY A 46 3.26 -4.88 1.40
C GLY A 46 3.48 -3.37 1.37
N LEU A 47 3.30 -2.74 0.22
CA LEU A 47 3.42 -1.30 0.03
C LEU A 47 2.46 -0.52 0.96
N THR A 48 1.17 -0.90 1.00
CA THR A 48 0.19 -0.28 1.91
C THR A 48 0.51 -0.59 3.37
N LYS A 49 0.88 -1.86 3.66
CA LYS A 49 1.21 -2.30 5.02
C LYS A 49 2.42 -1.55 5.59
N TYR A 50 3.40 -1.21 4.78
CA TYR A 50 4.64 -0.52 5.17
C TYR A 50 4.75 0.89 4.54
N CYS A 51 3.63 1.56 4.34
CA CYS A 51 3.54 2.89 3.72
C CYS A 51 4.43 3.93 4.44
N SER A 52 4.48 3.93 5.78
CA SER A 52 5.31 4.87 6.54
C SER A 52 6.82 4.64 6.35
N LEU A 53 7.25 3.39 6.26
CA LEU A 53 8.65 3.03 5.98
C LEU A 53 9.04 3.44 4.56
N THR A 54 8.21 3.08 3.58
CA THR A 54 8.45 3.42 2.17
C THR A 54 8.49 4.94 1.97
N ALA A 55 7.63 5.71 2.66
CA ALA A 55 7.73 7.17 2.70
C ALA A 55 9.05 7.68 3.32
N ALA A 56 9.52 7.05 4.40
CA ALA A 56 10.75 7.44 5.10
C ALA A 56 12.03 7.19 4.28
N ILE A 57 12.00 6.23 3.35
CA ILE A 57 13.09 5.96 2.40
C ILE A 57 13.16 7.03 1.30
N GLN A 58 12.10 7.82 1.12
CA GLN A 58 12.00 8.90 0.13
C GLN A 58 12.30 8.42 -1.31
N PRO A 59 11.53 7.45 -1.84
CA PRO A 59 11.71 6.99 -3.21
C PRO A 59 11.43 8.12 -4.20
N SER A 60 12.28 8.24 -5.21
CA SER A 60 12.09 9.18 -6.33
C SER A 60 11.30 8.56 -7.48
N VAL A 61 11.35 7.24 -7.63
CA VAL A 61 10.65 6.50 -8.69
C VAL A 61 9.91 5.32 -8.07
N MET A 62 8.65 5.12 -8.48
CA MET A 62 7.83 3.96 -8.10
C MET A 62 7.28 3.27 -9.34
N MET A 63 7.25 1.94 -9.32
CA MET A 63 6.63 1.11 -10.35
C MET A 63 5.55 0.24 -9.71
N ILE A 64 4.37 0.20 -10.31
CA ILE A 64 3.24 -0.65 -9.90
C ILE A 64 2.91 -1.57 -11.06
N GLU A 65 3.14 -2.87 -10.86
CA GLU A 65 2.67 -3.95 -11.72
C GLU A 65 1.18 -4.23 -11.43
N GLU A 66 0.44 -4.76 -12.41
CA GLU A 66 -1.00 -5.04 -12.31
C GLU A 66 -1.84 -3.79 -11.91
N ALA A 67 -1.42 -2.61 -12.38
CA ALA A 67 -2.05 -1.34 -12.02
C ALA A 67 -3.53 -1.27 -12.41
N ALA A 68 -3.95 -1.99 -13.46
CA ALA A 68 -5.34 -2.09 -13.90
C ALA A 68 -6.24 -2.84 -12.90
N GLU A 69 -5.67 -3.75 -12.10
CA GLU A 69 -6.38 -4.55 -11.09
C GLU A 69 -6.17 -4.00 -9.67
N THR A 70 -5.25 -3.04 -9.52
CA THR A 70 -4.92 -2.41 -8.25
C THR A 70 -5.98 -1.38 -7.84
N ARG A 71 -6.45 -1.47 -6.59
CA ARG A 71 -7.42 -0.51 -6.01
C ARG A 71 -6.81 0.89 -5.91
N GLU A 72 -7.59 1.91 -6.27
CA GLU A 72 -7.21 3.33 -6.18
C GLU A 72 -6.69 3.76 -4.80
N ALA A 73 -7.26 3.19 -3.73
CA ALA A 73 -6.84 3.46 -2.35
C ALA A 73 -5.36 3.14 -2.10
N ASN A 74 -4.82 2.11 -2.76
CA ASN A 74 -3.40 1.76 -2.65
C ASN A 74 -2.52 2.76 -3.40
N ILE A 75 -2.99 3.31 -4.52
CA ILE A 75 -2.26 4.34 -5.29
C ILE A 75 -2.23 5.65 -4.50
N VAL A 76 -3.36 6.08 -3.95
CA VAL A 76 -3.44 7.33 -3.18
C VAL A 76 -2.58 7.27 -1.91
N ALA A 77 -2.56 6.11 -1.24
CA ALA A 77 -1.75 5.92 -0.04
C ALA A 77 -0.23 5.98 -0.30
N THR A 78 0.21 5.93 -1.56
CA THR A 78 1.63 5.81 -1.93
C THR A 78 2.15 7.00 -2.71
N LEU A 79 1.33 8.05 -2.87
CA LEU A 79 1.73 9.35 -3.41
C LEU A 79 2.60 10.10 -2.38
N PHE A 80 3.87 9.71 -2.28
CA PHE A 80 4.84 10.37 -1.41
C PHE A 80 5.30 11.70 -2.02
N PRO A 81 5.56 12.75 -1.21
CA PRO A 81 6.09 14.02 -1.70
C PRO A 81 7.45 13.90 -2.41
N SER A 82 8.21 12.84 -2.15
CA SER A 82 9.50 12.57 -2.78
C SER A 82 9.41 11.98 -4.19
N LEU A 83 8.24 11.45 -4.59
CA LEU A 83 8.08 10.81 -5.88
C LEU A 83 8.16 11.84 -7.01
N GLN A 84 9.07 11.60 -7.94
CA GLN A 84 9.25 12.39 -9.15
C GLN A 84 8.63 11.68 -10.36
N GLN A 85 8.59 10.35 -10.34
CA GLN A 85 8.05 9.55 -11.43
C GLN A 85 7.29 8.33 -10.89
N MET A 86 6.15 8.03 -11.51
CA MET A 86 5.34 6.84 -11.23
C MET A 86 5.11 6.10 -12.55
N ILE A 87 5.48 4.82 -12.57
CA ILE A 87 5.31 3.92 -13.72
C ILE A 87 4.19 2.94 -13.36
N LEU A 88 3.10 2.96 -14.13
CA LEU A 88 1.95 2.08 -13.93
C LEU A 88 1.93 1.09 -15.09
N VAL A 89 2.15 -0.19 -14.79
CA VAL A 89 2.08 -1.30 -15.74
C VAL A 89 0.84 -2.11 -15.41
N GLY A 90 -0.04 -2.28 -16.37
CA GLY A 90 -1.23 -3.10 -16.22
C GLY A 90 -2.04 -3.10 -17.51
N ASP A 91 -2.55 -4.26 -17.92
CA ASP A 91 -3.35 -4.40 -19.12
C ASP A 91 -4.81 -4.02 -18.83
N PRO A 92 -5.36 -2.97 -19.47
CA PRO A 92 -6.76 -2.57 -19.27
C PRO A 92 -7.79 -3.57 -19.82
N ILE A 93 -7.37 -4.67 -20.48
CA ILE A 93 -8.21 -5.45 -21.42
C ILE A 93 -8.76 -6.77 -20.87
N THR A 94 -8.38 -7.25 -19.70
CA THR A 94 -8.81 -8.59 -19.28
C THR A 94 -10.12 -8.59 -18.49
N CYS A 95 -11.20 -8.02 -19.04
CA CYS A 95 -12.59 -8.32 -18.67
C CYS A 95 -13.62 -7.81 -19.70
N SER A 96 -13.63 -8.39 -20.90
CA SER A 96 -14.89 -8.66 -21.63
C SER A 96 -14.65 -9.71 -22.72
N SER A 97 -14.61 -10.97 -22.32
CA SER A 97 -14.75 -12.09 -23.26
C SER A 97 -15.72 -13.12 -22.69
N HIS A 98 -16.92 -12.67 -22.31
CA HIS A 98 -18.13 -13.49 -22.29
C HIS A 98 -19.37 -12.57 -22.36
N LEU A 99 -19.50 -11.84 -23.47
CA LEU A 99 -20.82 -11.44 -24.00
C LEU A 99 -20.85 -11.85 -25.47
N THR A 100 -21.53 -12.98 -25.70
CA THR A 100 -22.19 -13.46 -26.93
C THR A 100 -21.81 -12.84 -28.29
N PRO A 101 -21.43 -13.64 -29.30
CA PRO A 101 -21.40 -13.15 -30.68
C PRO A 101 -22.84 -13.00 -31.15
N MET A 102 -23.28 -11.77 -31.39
CA MET A 102 -24.51 -11.52 -32.15
C MET A 102 -24.25 -10.38 -33.12
N PHE A 103 -24.56 -10.67 -34.39
CA PHE A 103 -24.48 -9.83 -35.58
C PHE A 103 -23.16 -9.81 -36.34
N TRP A 104 -22.90 -10.91 -37.04
CA TRP A 104 -22.64 -10.88 -38.48
C TRP A 104 -23.25 -12.13 -39.13
N SER A 105 -24.55 -12.02 -39.49
CA SER A 105 -25.26 -12.73 -40.57
C SER A 105 -26.74 -12.41 -40.47
#